data_AF-A0A4R4ZVA6-F1
#
_entry.id   AF-A0A4R4ZVA6-F1
#
_cell.length_a   1.000
_cell.length_b   1.000
_cell.length_c   1.000
_cell.angle_alpha   90.00
_cell.angle_beta   90.00
_cell.angle_gamma   90.00
#
_symmetry.space_group_name_H-M   'P 1'
#
loop_
_entity.id
_entity.type
_entity.pdbx_description
1 polymer ?
#
loop_
_entity_poly.entity_id
_entity_poly.type
_entity_poly.pdbx_seq_one_letter_code
_entity_poly.pdbx_strand_id
1 'polypeptide(L)'
;MKTLATTVGMFDLTPFRRGELFRRSDVSGVSGTGVVAQVVLFGNGLVAVGWLGDKPCVQVWPCLDWGLGIHGHEGATEIRWLASDWADSSPTCRDASMSITRTRSPMPSTNPPNSRQLQQPA
;
A
#
# COMPACT_ATOMS: atom_id res chain seq x y z
N MET A 1 -8.40 13.55 40.34
CA MET A 1 -7.63 13.43 39.08
C MET A 1 -8.59 12.89 38.03
N LYS A 2 -8.91 13.66 36.98
CA LYS A 2 -9.82 13.21 35.91
C LYS A 2 -8.96 12.59 34.80
N THR A 3 -9.13 11.29 34.58
CA THR A 3 -8.53 10.58 33.44
C THR A 3 -9.18 11.08 32.16
N LEU A 4 -8.42 11.74 31.29
CA LEU A 4 -8.89 12.10 29.95
C LEU A 4 -8.78 10.84 29.07
N ALA A 5 -9.91 10.29 28.65
CA ALA A 5 -9.93 9.29 27.59
C ALA A 5 -9.53 9.97 26.28
N THR A 6 -8.40 9.55 25.71
CA THR A 6 -8.01 9.92 24.35
C THR A 6 -9.03 9.31 23.39
N THR A 7 -9.96 10.12 22.89
CA THR A 7 -10.80 9.76 21.74
C THR A 7 -9.88 9.64 20.52
N VAL A 8 -9.42 8.43 20.21
CA VAL A 8 -8.94 8.11 18.87
C VAL A 8 -10.15 8.31 17.96
N GLY A 9 -10.09 9.29 17.06
CA GLY A 9 -11.18 9.58 16.13
C GLY A 9 -11.64 8.30 15.44
N MET A 10 -12.95 8.08 15.40
CA MET A 10 -13.57 6.98 14.68
C MET A 10 -13.27 7.16 13.19
N PHE A 11 -12.16 6.59 12.72
CA PHE A 11 -11.90 6.47 11.29
C PHE A 11 -12.98 5.55 10.71
N ASP A 12 -13.57 5.95 9.59
CA ASP A 12 -14.49 5.08 8.86
C ASP A 12 -13.71 3.85 8.38
N LEU A 13 -13.93 2.72 9.05
CA LEU A 13 -13.31 1.43 8.74
C LEU A 13 -14.09 0.65 7.69
N THR A 14 -14.85 1.34 6.81
CA THR A 14 -15.50 0.69 5.67
C THR A 14 -14.48 -0.20 4.96
N PRO A 15 -14.69 -1.53 4.93
CA PRO A 15 -13.68 -2.44 4.42
C PRO A 15 -13.47 -2.18 2.94
N PHE A 16 -12.21 -2.18 2.51
CA PHE A 16 -11.90 -2.14 1.09
C PHE A 16 -12.41 -3.41 0.41
N ARG A 17 -12.81 -3.28 -0.85
CA ARG A 17 -13.31 -4.39 -1.66
C ARG A 17 -12.34 -4.68 -2.80
N ARG A 18 -12.19 -5.96 -3.12
CA ARG A 18 -11.43 -6.41 -4.29
C ARG A 18 -12.39 -6.89 -5.36
N GLY A 19 -12.06 -6.60 -6.61
CA GLY A 19 -12.85 -6.99 -7.75
C GLY A 19 -11.99 -7.17 -8.99
N GLU A 20 -12.65 -7.48 -10.08
CA GLU A 20 -12.05 -7.65 -11.40
C GLU A 20 -12.95 -6.98 -12.43
N LEU A 21 -12.34 -6.35 -13.43
CA LEU A 21 -13.09 -5.96 -14.62
C LEU A 21 -13.12 -7.15 -15.57
N PHE A 22 -14.32 -7.59 -15.91
CA PHE A 22 -14.54 -8.64 -16.89
C PHE A 22 -15.13 -8.05 -18.17
N ARG A 23 -14.47 -8.33 -19.30
CA ARG A 23 -14.91 -7.91 -20.62
C ARG A 23 -15.57 -9.04 -21.38
N ARG A 24 -16.86 -8.88 -21.67
CA ARG A 24 -17.64 -9.80 -22.50
C ARG A 24 -17.29 -9.69 -23.99
N SER A 25 -17.03 -8.47 -24.47
CA SER A 25 -16.75 -8.20 -25.88
C SER A 25 -15.64 -7.16 -26.01
N ASP A 26 -14.64 -7.45 -26.85
CA ASP A 26 -13.58 -6.50 -27.18
C ASP A 26 -13.91 -5.74 -28.46
N VAL A 27 -14.71 -4.68 -28.32
CA VAL A 27 -15.09 -3.79 -29.43
C VAL A 27 -13.89 -3.03 -30.01
N SER A 28 -12.79 -2.93 -29.27
CA SER A 28 -11.59 -2.20 -29.68
C SER A 28 -10.58 -3.07 -30.44
N GLY A 29 -10.61 -4.38 -30.21
CA GLY A 29 -9.59 -5.34 -30.69
C GLY A 29 -8.23 -5.20 -30.01
N VAL A 30 -8.10 -4.37 -28.97
CA VAL A 30 -6.82 -4.07 -28.30
C VAL A 30 -6.61 -4.93 -27.06
N SER A 31 -7.68 -5.21 -26.32
CA SER A 31 -7.59 -5.55 -24.89
C SER A 31 -8.04 -6.97 -24.57
N GLY A 32 -8.61 -7.68 -25.55
CA GLY A 32 -9.16 -9.02 -25.38
C GLY A 32 -10.44 -9.08 -24.55
N THR A 33 -10.95 -10.29 -24.42
CA THR A 33 -12.10 -10.65 -23.57
C THR A 33 -11.63 -11.39 -22.31
N GLY A 34 -12.51 -11.51 -21.32
CA GLY A 34 -12.18 -12.14 -20.04
C GLY A 34 -11.81 -11.13 -18.96
N VAL A 35 -11.00 -11.54 -17.99
CA VAL A 35 -10.51 -10.67 -16.91
C VAL A 35 -9.40 -9.78 -17.44
N VAL A 36 -9.63 -8.47 -17.38
CA VAL A 36 -8.81 -7.46 -18.07
C VAL A 36 -8.19 -6.46 -17.11
N ALA A 37 -8.68 -6.42 -15.88
CA ALA A 37 -8.07 -5.65 -14.80
C ALA A 37 -8.42 -6.23 -13.43
N GLN A 38 -7.54 -6.01 -12.46
CA GLN A 38 -7.81 -6.16 -11.03
C GLN A 38 -8.20 -4.82 -10.43
N VAL A 39 -9.12 -4.81 -9.47
CA VAL A 39 -9.70 -3.61 -8.86
C VAL A 39 -9.61 -3.67 -7.35
N VAL A 40 -9.20 -2.56 -6.74
CA VAL A 40 -9.31 -2.30 -5.30
C VAL A 40 -10.12 -1.03 -5.10
N LEU A 41 -11.27 -1.15 -4.43
CA LEU A 41 -12.09 -0.02 -3.99
C LEU A 41 -11.83 0.21 -2.50
N PHE A 42 -11.24 1.35 -2.17
CA PHE A 42 -10.96 1.73 -0.79
C PHE A 42 -12.23 2.22 -0.08
N GLY A 43 -12.26 2.11 1.25
CA GLY A 43 -13.41 2.56 2.06
C GLY A 43 -13.75 4.03 1.91
N ASN A 44 -12.78 4.85 1.48
CA ASN A 44 -12.97 6.28 1.18
C ASN A 44 -13.48 6.55 -0.25
N GLY A 45 -13.82 5.52 -1.02
CA GLY A 45 -14.35 5.63 -2.39
C GLY A 45 -13.31 5.68 -3.50
N LEU A 46 -12.02 5.93 -3.19
CA LEU A 46 -10.96 5.86 -4.19
C LEU A 46 -10.85 4.46 -4.77
N VAL A 47 -10.47 4.37 -6.03
CA VAL A 47 -10.29 3.09 -6.71
C VAL A 47 -8.93 3.02 -7.38
N ALA A 48 -8.25 1.89 -7.21
CA ALA A 48 -7.06 1.54 -7.98
C ALA A 48 -7.40 0.38 -8.93
N VAL A 49 -7.04 0.51 -10.20
CA VAL A 49 -7.28 -0.50 -11.23
C VAL A 49 -5.95 -0.87 -11.88
N GLY A 50 -5.54 -2.12 -11.68
CA GLY A 50 -4.38 -2.73 -12.31
C GLY A 50 -4.79 -3.41 -13.61
N TRP A 51 -4.48 -2.79 -14.75
CA TRP A 51 -4.75 -3.31 -16.08
C TRP A 51 -3.81 -4.47 -16.40
N LEU A 52 -4.38 -5.55 -16.92
CA LEU A 52 -3.66 -6.75 -17.32
C LEU A 52 -3.35 -6.71 -18.83
N GLY A 53 -2.56 -7.68 -19.30
CA GLY A 53 -2.18 -7.83 -20.72
C GLY A 53 -0.81 -7.25 -21.05
N ASP A 54 -0.60 -6.92 -22.32
CA ASP A 54 0.73 -6.61 -22.88
C ASP A 54 1.34 -5.29 -22.39
N LYS A 55 0.50 -4.35 -21.96
CA LYS A 55 0.91 -3.04 -21.45
C LYS A 55 0.32 -2.82 -20.05
N PRO A 56 0.81 -3.54 -19.03
CA PRO A 56 0.25 -3.45 -17.70
C PRO A 56 0.49 -2.06 -17.12
N CYS A 57 -0.53 -1.51 -16.47
CA CYS A 57 -0.43 -0.22 -15.78
C CYS A 57 -1.41 -0.17 -14.61
N VAL A 58 -1.19 0.76 -13.69
CA VAL A 58 -2.14 1.05 -12.60
C VAL A 58 -2.70 2.44 -12.80
N GLN A 59 -4.02 2.54 -12.79
CA GLN A 59 -4.74 3.82 -12.81
C GLN A 59 -5.51 3.99 -11.51
N VAL A 60 -5.54 5.22 -10.99
CA VAL A 60 -6.27 5.56 -9.77
C VAL A 60 -7.33 6.60 -10.12
N TRP A 61 -8.57 6.36 -9.68
CA TRP A 61 -9.68 7.28 -9.88
C TRP A 61 -10.37 7.68 -8.57
N PRO A 62 -11.07 8.83 -8.55
CA PRO A 62 -11.88 9.25 -7.42
C PRO A 62 -13.04 8.28 -7.09
N CYS A 63 -13.57 7.59 -8.10
CA CYS A 63 -14.56 6.53 -7.95
C CYS A 63 -14.56 5.58 -9.16
N LEU A 64 -15.19 4.41 -9.02
CA LEU A 64 -15.25 3.37 -10.04
C LEU A 64 -16.00 3.81 -11.31
N ASP A 65 -17.05 4.62 -11.18
CA ASP A 65 -17.89 5.06 -12.30
C ASP A 65 -17.09 5.86 -13.33
N TRP A 66 -16.07 6.61 -12.90
CA TRP A 66 -15.19 7.33 -13.83
C TRP A 66 -14.38 6.37 -14.70
N GLY A 67 -13.83 5.31 -14.09
CA GLY A 67 -13.11 4.26 -14.82
C GLY A 67 -14.03 3.52 -15.79
N LEU A 68 -15.25 3.17 -15.35
CA LEU A 68 -16.25 2.49 -16.20
C LEU A 68 -16.84 3.40 -17.28
N GLY A 69 -16.92 4.70 -17.07
CA GLY A 69 -17.35 5.64 -18.11
C GLY A 69 -16.40 5.66 -19.32
N ILE A 70 -15.10 5.48 -19.08
CA ILE A 70 -14.07 5.46 -20.12
C ILE A 70 -13.85 4.05 -20.67
N HIS A 71 -13.79 3.04 -19.80
CA HIS A 71 -13.37 1.67 -20.15
C HIS A 71 -14.50 0.62 -20.06
N GLY A 72 -15.73 1.04 -19.75
CA GLY A 72 -16.90 0.16 -19.70
C GLY A 72 -17.36 -0.30 -21.09
N HIS A 73 -17.06 0.47 -22.14
CA HIS A 73 -17.43 0.19 -23.53
C HIS A 73 -18.91 -0.19 -23.67
N GLU A 74 -19.82 0.73 -23.30
CA GLU A 74 -21.28 0.53 -23.36
C GLU A 74 -21.77 -0.73 -22.62
N GLY A 75 -21.10 -1.06 -21.51
CA GLY A 75 -21.41 -2.25 -20.71
C GLY A 75 -20.81 -3.55 -21.25
N ALA A 76 -19.91 -3.49 -22.24
CA ALA A 76 -19.13 -4.66 -22.64
C ALA A 76 -18.11 -5.08 -21.56
N THR A 77 -17.74 -4.16 -20.65
CA THR A 77 -16.91 -4.44 -19.48
C THR A 77 -17.69 -4.15 -18.19
N GLU A 78 -17.69 -5.11 -17.27
CA GLU A 78 -18.40 -5.02 -15.99
C GLU A 78 -17.47 -5.30 -14.80
N ILE A 79 -17.78 -4.73 -13.64
CA ILE A 79 -17.10 -5.06 -12.38
C ILE A 79 -17.68 -6.35 -11.79
N ARG A 80 -16.80 -7.27 -11.38
CA ARG A 80 -17.13 -8.46 -10.61
C ARG A 80 -16.42 -8.38 -9.27
N TRP A 81 -17.19 -8.31 -8.18
CA TRP A 81 -16.61 -8.27 -6.83
C TRP A 81 -16.22 -9.67 -6.39
N LEU A 82 -15.02 -9.79 -5.84
CA LEU A 82 -14.53 -11.02 -5.24
C LEU A 82 -15.11 -11.14 -3.83
N ALA A 83 -15.39 -12.38 -3.40
CA ALA A 83 -15.76 -12.63 -2.01
C ALA A 83 -14.64 -12.16 -1.07
N SER A 84 -15.00 -11.54 0.06
CA SER A 84 -14.03 -11.19 1.09
C SER A 84 -13.48 -12.46 1.73
N ASP A 85 -12.32 -12.90 1.26
CA ASP A 85 -11.46 -13.94 1.88
C ASP A 85 -10.66 -13.41 3.08
N TRP A 86 -10.86 -12.14 3.47
CA TRP A 86 -10.18 -11.51 4.61
C TRP A 86 -10.33 -12.31 5.91
N ALA A 87 -11.33 -13.18 6.02
CA ALA A 87 -11.55 -14.01 7.20
C ALA A 87 -10.58 -15.20 7.34
N ASP A 88 -9.90 -15.68 6.28
CA ASP A 88 -9.16 -16.97 6.37
C ASP A 88 -7.74 -16.98 5.78
N SER A 89 -7.33 -15.93 5.10
CA SER A 89 -5.94 -15.78 4.65
C SER A 89 -5.38 -14.46 5.17
N SER A 90 -5.11 -14.44 6.48
CA SER A 90 -3.95 -13.67 6.93
C SER A 90 -2.81 -14.06 5.99
N PRO A 91 -2.19 -13.14 5.25
CA PRO A 91 -0.88 -13.44 4.72
C PRO A 91 -0.06 -13.71 5.97
N THR A 92 0.17 -14.98 6.31
CA THR A 92 1.31 -15.31 7.14
C THR A 92 2.43 -14.60 6.43
N CYS A 93 2.93 -13.51 7.01
CA CYS A 93 4.13 -12.87 6.52
C CYS A 93 5.05 -14.06 6.26
N ARG A 94 5.46 -14.28 5.01
CA ARG A 94 6.52 -15.25 4.78
C ARG A 94 7.65 -14.75 5.64
N ASP A 95 7.85 -15.49 6.73
CA ASP A 95 8.90 -15.39 7.72
C ASP A 95 9.90 -14.27 7.39
N ALA A 96 9.57 -13.05 7.82
CA ALA A 96 10.52 -11.94 7.79
C ALA A 96 11.47 -12.09 9.00
N SER A 97 12.05 -13.28 9.17
CA SER A 97 13.29 -13.47 9.91
C SER A 97 14.45 -12.90 9.10
N MET A 98 14.42 -11.59 8.82
CA MET A 98 15.64 -10.81 8.71
C MET A 98 15.73 -10.02 10.01
N SER A 99 16.42 -10.63 10.98
CA SER A 99 16.84 -9.99 12.22
C SER A 99 17.52 -8.66 11.89
N ILE A 100 16.83 -7.56 12.18
CA ILE A 100 17.40 -6.22 12.19
C ILE A 100 18.34 -6.13 13.40
N THR A 101 19.59 -6.53 13.20
CA THR A 101 20.67 -6.19 14.12
C THR A 101 21.03 -4.74 13.87
N ARG A 102 20.47 -3.84 14.67
CA ARG A 102 20.81 -2.41 14.66
C ARG A 102 22.19 -2.24 15.31
N THR A 103 23.26 -2.42 14.55
CA THR A 103 24.62 -2.13 15.03
C THR A 103 24.76 -0.63 15.22
N ARG A 104 24.73 -0.15 16.47
CA ARG A 104 25.15 1.21 16.79
C ARG A 104 26.68 1.25 16.72
N SER A 105 27.23 1.83 15.65
CA SER A 105 28.66 2.19 15.65
C SER A 105 28.94 3.20 16.77
N PRO A 106 29.98 3.02 17.60
CA PRO A 106 30.36 4.04 18.57
C PRO A 106 31.12 5.17 17.86
N MET A 107 30.75 6.41 18.17
CA MET A 107 31.47 7.62 17.76
C MET A 107 32.91 7.60 18.32
N PRO A 108 33.94 8.06 17.58
CA PRO A 108 35.28 8.19 18.12
C PRO A 108 35.35 9.33 19.15
N SER A 109 35.83 8.99 20.35
CA SER A 109 36.14 9.91 21.44
C SER A 109 37.40 10.71 21.15
N THR A 110 37.28 12.01 20.87
CA THR A 110 38.42 12.93 20.84
C THR A 110 38.70 13.44 22.26
N ASN A 111 39.77 12.97 22.91
CA ASN A 111 40.30 13.60 24.11
C ASN A 111 41.14 14.83 23.72
N PRO A 112 40.98 16.00 24.39
CA PRO A 112 41.90 17.12 24.23
C PRO A 112 43.24 16.88 24.98
N PRO A 113 44.33 17.55 24.58
CA PRO A 113 45.65 17.35 25.20
C PRO A 113 45.71 17.91 26.62
N ASN A 114 46.31 17.12 27.52
CA ASN A 114 46.45 17.43 28.95
C ASN A 114 47.46 18.58 29.15
N SER A 115 47.03 19.65 29.82
CA SER A 115 47.87 20.81 30.11
C SER A 115 48.48 20.73 31.52
N ARG A 116 49.83 20.77 31.53
CA ARG A 116 50.75 21.21 32.61
C ARG A 116 50.88 20.32 33.85
N GLN A 117 52.14 20.00 34.19
CA GLN A 117 52.80 20.70 35.29
C GLN A 117 54.33 20.61 35.22
N LEU A 118 54.95 21.77 35.50
CA LEU A 118 56.37 22.02 35.65
C LEU A 118 56.89 21.33 36.92
N GLN A 119 58.07 20.71 36.83
CA GLN A 119 58.93 20.43 37.98
C GLN A 119 60.31 21.02 37.72
N GLN A 120 60.75 21.90 38.62
CA GLN A 120 62.14 22.19 38.97
C GLN A 120 62.15 22.85 40.37
N PRO A 121 63.27 22.87 41.12
CA PRO A 121 64.56 22.17 40.93
C PRO A 121 65.02 21.42 42.21
N ALA A 122 66.28 20.95 42.17
CA ALA A 122 67.05 20.33 43.24
C ALA A 122 67.50 21.32 44.34
#